data_AF-A0A8J6JK99-F1
#
_entry.id   AF-A0A8J6JK99-F1
#
_cell.length_a   1.000
_cell.length_b   1.000
_cell.length_c   1.000
_cell.angle_alpha   90.00
_cell.angle_beta   90.00
_cell.angle_gamma   90.00
#
_symmetry.space_group_name_H-M   'P 1'
#
loop_
_entity.id
_entity.type
_entity.pdbx_description
1 polymer ?
#
loop_
_entity_poly.entity_id
_entity_poly.type
_entity_poly.pdbx_seq_one_letter_code
_entity_poly.pdbx_strand_id
1 'polypeptide(L)'
;MATALAAAFGLITEGDRAVLSIVTLSLQVSFLAVALAALVGLPLGAFLAVARFPGRRPLIIAGNALMGLPPVVVGLLVYLLLSRSGPLGGWGLLFSPGAMVVAQVVLITPILATLSREVLEGLWEEYGEQLRSFGATPRLAVPTLLWDGRFSLLTVLLAGFGRASAEVGAVMIVGGNIEGHTRVMTTAIALETSKGDLPLALALGMVLMTIVLAVNAAAQLLRDLAQRRQG
;
A
#
# COMPACT_ATOMS: atom_id res chain seq x y z
N MET A 1 -18.90 27.63 -1.02
CA MET A 1 -18.21 26.77 -2.00
C MET A 1 -17.01 27.50 -2.62
N ALA A 2 -17.21 28.55 -3.43
CA ALA A 2 -16.12 29.30 -4.06
C ALA A 2 -15.11 29.91 -3.06
N THR A 3 -15.62 30.44 -1.93
CA THR A 3 -14.78 30.96 -0.83
C THR A 3 -13.92 29.88 -0.17
N ALA A 4 -14.48 28.70 0.07
CA ALA A 4 -13.75 27.57 0.66
C ALA A 4 -12.69 27.00 -0.30
N LEU A 5 -12.99 26.97 -1.60
CA LEU A 5 -12.02 26.60 -2.66
C LEU A 5 -10.86 27.59 -2.74
N ALA A 6 -11.14 28.90 -2.72
CA ALA A 6 -10.11 29.94 -2.73
C ALA A 6 -9.22 29.86 -1.46
N ALA A 7 -9.83 29.67 -0.29
CA ALA A 7 -9.09 29.47 0.96
C ALA A 7 -8.23 28.20 0.92
N ALA A 8 -8.76 27.09 0.40
CA ALA A 8 -8.02 25.86 0.24
C ALA A 8 -6.81 26.01 -0.69
N PHE A 9 -6.96 26.76 -1.79
CA PHE A 9 -5.85 27.07 -2.69
C PHE A 9 -4.80 27.93 -1.99
N GLY A 10 -5.22 28.93 -1.21
CA GLY A 10 -4.35 29.74 -0.36
C GLY A 10 -3.49 28.90 0.57
N LEU A 11 -4.10 27.98 1.32
CA LEU A 11 -3.39 27.06 2.23
C LEU A 11 -2.31 26.22 1.51
N ILE A 12 -2.57 25.79 0.27
CA ILE A 12 -1.60 25.03 -0.52
C ILE A 12 -0.46 25.95 -0.99
N THR A 13 -0.78 27.13 -1.53
CA THR A 13 0.23 28.05 -2.09
C THR A 13 1.10 28.69 -1.01
N GLU A 14 0.54 28.94 0.17
CA GLU A 14 1.26 29.50 1.31
C GLU A 14 2.08 28.45 2.06
N GLY A 15 1.90 27.16 1.74
CA GLY A 15 2.61 26.07 2.39
C GLY A 15 2.23 25.95 3.86
N ASP A 16 0.93 25.94 4.16
CA ASP A 16 0.43 25.84 5.53
C ASP A 16 1.06 24.66 6.27
N ARG A 17 1.52 24.91 7.51
CA ARG A 17 2.27 23.92 8.29
C ARG A 17 1.42 22.69 8.62
N ALA A 18 0.12 22.87 8.84
CA ALA A 18 -0.76 21.74 9.11
C ALA A 18 -0.91 20.88 7.86
N VAL A 19 -1.18 21.48 6.70
CA VAL A 19 -1.25 20.76 5.41
C VAL A 19 0.04 19.98 5.15
N LEU A 20 1.20 20.64 5.25
CA LEU A 20 2.49 19.99 5.02
C LEU A 20 2.73 18.83 5.99
N SER A 21 2.49 19.03 7.29
CA SER A 21 2.70 17.97 8.30
C SER A 21 1.83 16.73 8.04
N ILE A 22 0.56 16.94 7.68
CA ILE A 22 -0.39 15.86 7.39
C ILE A 22 0.02 15.12 6.11
N VAL A 23 0.39 15.85 5.06
CA VAL A 23 0.85 15.26 3.79
C VAL A 23 2.13 14.44 4.01
N THR A 24 3.13 15.01 4.69
CA THR A 24 4.39 14.33 4.99
C THR A 24 4.16 13.05 5.79
N LEU A 25 3.37 13.09 6.86
CA LEU A 25 3.08 11.91 7.66
C LEU A 25 2.34 10.84 6.85
N SER A 26 1.36 11.24 6.04
CA SER A 26 0.60 10.32 5.18
C SER A 26 1.51 9.59 4.19
N LEU A 27 2.42 10.33 3.56
CA LEU A 27 3.39 9.78 2.62
C LEU A 27 4.40 8.87 3.31
N GLN A 28 4.93 9.27 4.47
CA GLN A 28 5.87 8.45 5.25
C GLN A 28 5.25 7.12 5.67
N VAL A 29 4.04 7.14 6.23
CA VAL A 29 3.33 5.94 6.69
C VAL A 29 3.02 5.02 5.50
N SER A 30 2.45 5.57 4.42
CA SER A 30 2.09 4.79 3.23
C SER A 30 3.31 4.20 2.53
N PHE A 31 4.38 4.99 2.36
CA PHE A 31 5.62 4.53 1.73
C PHE A 31 6.30 3.44 2.55
N LEU A 32 6.44 3.64 3.86
CA LEU A 32 7.06 2.65 4.74
C LEU A 32 6.24 1.35 4.77
N ALA A 33 4.91 1.45 4.81
CA ALA A 33 4.05 0.28 4.77
C ALA A 33 4.19 -0.51 3.46
N VAL A 34 4.22 0.16 2.31
CA VAL A 34 4.44 -0.49 1.02
C VAL A 34 5.82 -1.12 0.94
N ALA A 35 6.87 -0.42 1.41
CA ALA A 35 8.22 -0.95 1.40
C ALA A 35 8.33 -2.24 2.24
N LEU A 36 7.80 -2.23 3.47
CA LEU A 36 7.77 -3.40 4.34
C LEU A 36 6.89 -4.52 3.78
N ALA A 37 5.72 -4.17 3.23
CA ALA A 37 4.84 -5.13 2.58
C ALA A 37 5.48 -5.75 1.34
N ALA A 38 6.32 -5.01 0.61
CA ALA A 38 7.03 -5.49 -0.57
C ALA A 38 8.13 -6.50 -0.22
N LEU A 39 8.87 -6.27 0.89
CA LEU A 39 9.89 -7.20 1.38
C LEU A 39 9.33 -8.60 1.65
N VAL A 40 8.05 -8.69 1.98
CA VAL A 40 7.37 -9.97 2.26
C VAL A 40 6.52 -10.42 1.07
N GLY A 41 5.74 -9.52 0.49
CA GLY A 41 4.77 -9.79 -0.56
C GLY A 41 5.44 -10.19 -1.88
N LEU A 42 6.47 -9.48 -2.34
CA LEU A 42 7.11 -9.80 -3.62
C LEU A 42 7.76 -11.20 -3.59
N PRO A 43 8.56 -11.57 -2.56
CA PRO A 43 9.13 -12.92 -2.49
C PRO A 43 8.07 -14.01 -2.34
N LEU A 44 7.00 -13.78 -1.58
CA LEU A 44 5.89 -14.73 -1.46
C LEU A 44 5.19 -14.94 -2.81
N GLY A 45 4.90 -13.86 -3.54
CA GLY A 45 4.30 -13.92 -4.87
C GLY A 45 5.18 -14.69 -5.86
N ALA A 46 6.48 -14.37 -5.88
CA ALA A 46 7.47 -15.07 -6.71
C ALA A 46 7.57 -16.56 -6.38
N PHE A 47 7.59 -16.90 -5.09
CA PHE A 47 7.64 -18.29 -4.65
C PHE A 47 6.38 -19.06 -5.08
N LEU A 48 5.19 -18.45 -4.96
CA LEU A 48 3.93 -19.06 -5.40
C LEU A 48 3.83 -19.18 -6.93
N ALA A 49 4.51 -18.32 -7.69
CA ALA A 49 4.59 -18.44 -9.14
C ALA A 49 5.39 -19.69 -9.57
N VAL A 50 6.53 -19.95 -8.92
CA VAL A 50 7.47 -21.00 -9.32
C VAL A 50 7.21 -22.36 -8.65
N ALA A 51 6.94 -22.36 -7.34
CA ALA A 51 6.89 -23.59 -6.55
C ALA A 51 5.65 -24.44 -6.86
N ARG A 52 5.82 -25.76 -6.94
CA ARG A 52 4.73 -26.74 -7.13
C ARG A 52 4.65 -27.64 -5.89
N PHE A 53 3.61 -27.47 -5.08
CA PHE A 53 3.34 -28.26 -3.87
C PHE A 53 1.82 -28.37 -3.64
N PRO A 54 1.33 -29.41 -2.92
CA PRO A 54 -0.11 -29.72 -2.85
C PRO A 54 -0.97 -28.60 -2.23
N GLY A 55 -0.41 -27.79 -1.34
CA GLY A 55 -1.10 -26.67 -0.69
C GLY A 55 -1.13 -25.34 -1.48
N ARG A 56 -0.53 -25.28 -2.68
CA ARG A 56 -0.37 -24.03 -3.44
C ARG A 56 -1.72 -23.39 -3.80
N ARG A 57 -2.67 -24.18 -4.32
CA ARG A 57 -3.95 -23.65 -4.83
C ARG A 57 -4.82 -23.03 -3.73
N PRO A 58 -4.98 -23.67 -2.55
CA PRO A 58 -5.60 -23.01 -1.40
C PRO A 58 -4.94 -21.69 -1.00
N LEU A 59 -3.60 -21.61 -1.00
CA LEU A 59 -2.89 -20.38 -0.66
C LEU A 59 -3.14 -19.26 -1.67
N ILE A 60 -3.20 -19.58 -2.97
CA ILE A 60 -3.56 -18.61 -4.01
C ILE A 60 -4.99 -18.11 -3.80
N ILE A 61 -5.94 -19.01 -3.54
CA ILE A 61 -7.34 -18.64 -3.27
C ILE A 61 -7.43 -17.74 -2.04
N ALA A 62 -6.74 -18.10 -0.96
CA ALA A 62 -6.68 -17.29 0.25
C ALA A 62 -6.06 -15.91 -0.02
N GLY A 63 -4.95 -15.82 -0.75
CA GLY A 63 -4.33 -14.54 -1.13
C GLY A 63 -5.28 -13.64 -1.91
N ASN A 64 -6.00 -14.18 -2.89
CA ASN A 64 -7.02 -13.46 -3.65
C ASN A 64 -8.19 -13.00 -2.75
N ALA A 65 -8.67 -13.86 -1.86
CA ALA A 65 -9.73 -13.50 -0.92
C ALA A 65 -9.28 -12.36 0.03
N LEU A 66 -8.01 -12.38 0.45
CA LEU A 66 -7.44 -11.36 1.33
C LEU A 66 -7.32 -9.98 0.66
N MET A 67 -7.29 -9.90 -0.68
CA MET A 67 -7.35 -8.61 -1.39
C MET A 67 -8.69 -7.88 -1.16
N GLY A 68 -9.75 -8.63 -0.86
CA GLY A 68 -11.09 -8.11 -0.56
C GLY A 68 -11.33 -7.83 0.92
N LEU A 69 -10.31 -7.93 1.78
CA LEU A 69 -10.48 -7.71 3.22
C LEU A 69 -11.05 -6.32 3.51
N PRO A 70 -12.16 -6.22 4.29
CA PRO A 70 -12.65 -4.94 4.77
C PRO A 70 -11.59 -4.27 5.64
N PRO A 71 -11.13 -3.04 5.32
CA PRO A 71 -10.02 -2.43 6.04
C PRO A 71 -10.33 -2.14 7.51
N VAL A 72 -11.59 -1.85 7.80
CA VAL A 72 -12.11 -1.64 9.16
C VAL A 72 -11.89 -2.89 10.02
N VAL A 73 -12.08 -4.08 9.46
CA VAL A 73 -11.85 -5.35 10.17
C VAL A 73 -10.37 -5.54 10.46
N VAL A 74 -9.50 -5.26 9.48
CA VAL A 74 -8.04 -5.31 9.69
C VAL A 74 -7.61 -4.32 10.78
N GLY A 75 -8.11 -3.09 10.73
CA GLY A 75 -7.86 -2.08 11.76
C GLY A 75 -8.31 -2.51 13.14
N LEU A 76 -9.50 -3.10 13.26
CA LEU A 76 -10.00 -3.63 14.53
C LEU A 76 -9.14 -4.78 15.06
N LEU A 77 -8.72 -5.72 14.21
CA LEU A 77 -7.83 -6.81 14.62
C LEU A 77 -6.50 -6.27 15.16
N VAL A 78 -5.88 -5.34 14.42
CA VAL A 78 -4.62 -4.72 14.85
C VAL A 78 -4.80 -3.91 16.14
N TYR A 79 -5.91 -3.18 16.27
CA TYR A 79 -6.27 -2.48 17.50
C TYR A 79 -6.37 -3.45 18.69
N LEU A 80 -7.09 -4.56 18.54
CA LEU A 80 -7.25 -5.54 19.62
C LEU A 80 -5.91 -6.16 20.01
N LEU A 81 -5.04 -6.46 19.04
CA LEU A 81 -3.70 -6.99 19.29
C LEU A 81 -2.81 -6.03 20.06
N LEU A 82 -2.82 -4.74 19.70
CA LEU A 82 -1.98 -3.69 20.28
C LEU A 82 -2.62 -2.99 21.50
N SER A 83 -3.90 -3.25 21.78
CA SER A 83 -4.58 -2.73 22.96
C SER A 83 -3.88 -3.21 24.23
N ARG A 84 -4.01 -2.48 25.35
CA ARG A 84 -3.34 -2.84 26.61
C ARG A 84 -3.68 -4.25 27.11
N SER A 85 -4.89 -4.73 26.83
CA SER A 85 -5.35 -6.08 27.17
C SER A 85 -5.04 -7.12 26.09
N GLY A 86 -4.48 -6.68 24.95
CA GLY A 86 -4.10 -7.52 23.83
C GLY A 86 -2.72 -8.17 24.02
N PRO A 87 -2.43 -9.23 23.23
CA PRO A 87 -1.17 -9.97 23.33
C PRO A 87 0.08 -9.12 23.07
N LEU A 88 -0.03 -8.05 22.27
CA LEU A 88 1.06 -7.12 21.96
C LEU A 88 0.92 -5.78 22.72
N GLY A 89 0.01 -5.71 23.70
CA GLY A 89 -0.27 -4.50 24.47
C GLY A 89 0.93 -3.94 25.24
N GLY A 90 1.88 -4.79 25.61
CA GLY A 90 3.10 -4.41 26.30
C GLY A 90 4.02 -3.47 25.50
N TRP A 91 3.84 -3.37 24.17
CA TRP A 91 4.62 -2.47 23.33
C TRP A 91 4.11 -1.03 23.30
N GLY A 92 2.86 -0.79 23.75
CA GLY A 92 2.30 0.57 23.84
C GLY A 92 2.22 1.33 22.51
N LEU A 93 2.16 0.63 21.38
CA LEU A 93 2.21 1.23 20.03
C LEU A 93 0.88 1.82 19.56
N LEU A 94 -0.24 1.56 20.25
CA LEU A 94 -1.54 2.04 19.83
C LEU A 94 -1.57 3.58 19.74
N PHE A 95 -2.26 4.13 18.74
CA PHE A 95 -2.27 5.58 18.44
C PHE A 95 -0.90 6.16 18.07
N SER A 96 -0.07 5.37 17.38
CA SER A 96 1.20 5.83 16.81
C SER A 96 1.28 5.61 15.29
N PRO A 97 2.14 6.35 14.58
CA PRO A 97 2.46 6.07 13.17
C PRO A 97 2.95 4.63 12.96
N GLY A 98 3.68 4.05 13.92
CA GLY A 98 4.16 2.67 13.84
C GLY A 98 3.02 1.66 13.76
N ALA A 99 1.96 1.84 14.56
CA ALA A 99 0.79 0.97 14.50
C ALA A 99 -0.01 1.15 13.20
N MET A 100 -0.05 2.36 12.65
CA MET A 100 -0.65 2.63 11.34
C MET A 100 0.11 1.90 10.21
N VAL A 101 1.44 1.93 10.25
CA VAL A 101 2.29 1.18 9.32
C VAL A 101 2.02 -0.32 9.41
N VAL A 102 1.95 -0.89 10.62
CA VAL A 102 1.63 -2.31 10.81
C VAL A 102 0.27 -2.67 10.19
N ALA A 103 -0.77 -1.86 10.45
CA ALA A 103 -2.09 -2.09 9.89
C ALA A 103 -2.09 -2.06 8.36
N GLN A 104 -1.40 -1.09 7.76
CA GLN A 104 -1.26 -1.01 6.31
C GLN A 104 -0.41 -2.15 5.73
N VAL A 105 0.66 -2.60 6.41
CA VAL A 105 1.45 -3.76 5.97
C VAL A 105 0.55 -4.99 5.87
N VAL A 106 -0.23 -5.29 6.91
CA VAL A 106 -1.16 -6.44 6.91
C VAL A 106 -2.15 -6.37 5.74
N LEU A 107 -2.64 -5.18 5.42
CA LEU A 107 -3.59 -4.95 4.33
C LEU A 107 -2.93 -5.06 2.94
N ILE A 108 -1.72 -4.52 2.78
CA ILE A 108 -1.04 -4.37 1.47
C ILE A 108 -0.29 -5.64 1.08
N THR A 109 0.27 -6.40 2.03
CA THR A 109 1.01 -7.64 1.74
C THR A 109 0.26 -8.64 0.86
N PRO A 110 -1.01 -9.01 1.11
CA PRO A 110 -1.74 -9.95 0.24
C PRO A 110 -1.96 -9.40 -1.17
N ILE A 111 -2.13 -8.08 -1.32
CA ILE A 111 -2.27 -7.41 -2.61
C ILE A 111 -0.97 -7.51 -3.39
N LEU A 112 0.16 -7.15 -2.79
CA LEU A 112 1.47 -7.25 -3.44
C LEU A 112 1.83 -8.70 -3.75
N ALA A 113 1.55 -9.65 -2.86
CA ALA A 113 1.83 -11.06 -3.10
C ALA A 113 1.04 -11.63 -4.28
N THR A 114 -0.25 -11.32 -4.36
CA THR A 114 -1.14 -11.84 -5.41
C THR A 114 -0.79 -11.24 -6.78
N LEU A 115 -0.66 -9.91 -6.85
CA LEU A 115 -0.30 -9.22 -8.10
C LEU A 115 1.11 -9.58 -8.59
N SER A 116 2.07 -9.73 -7.67
CA SER A 116 3.43 -10.16 -8.04
C SER A 116 3.42 -11.60 -8.56
N ARG A 117 2.63 -12.49 -7.95
CA ARG A 117 2.47 -13.85 -8.47
C ARG A 117 1.96 -13.83 -9.91
N GLU A 118 0.93 -13.04 -10.21
CA GLU A 118 0.35 -12.96 -11.56
C GLU A 118 1.37 -12.50 -12.61
N VAL A 119 2.12 -11.44 -12.29
CA VAL A 119 3.20 -10.94 -13.15
C VAL A 119 4.28 -12.00 -13.37
N LEU A 120 4.74 -12.64 -12.29
CA LEU A 120 5.86 -13.57 -12.33
C LEU A 120 5.47 -14.96 -12.85
N GLU A 121 4.20 -15.34 -12.78
CA GLU A 121 3.69 -16.58 -13.38
C GLU A 121 3.77 -16.49 -14.91
N GLY A 122 3.48 -15.32 -15.49
CA GLY A 122 3.71 -15.08 -16.93
C GLY A 122 5.19 -15.22 -17.32
N LEU A 123 6.11 -14.64 -16.55
CA LEU A 123 7.56 -14.81 -16.81
C LEU A 123 8.03 -16.25 -16.61
N TRP A 124 7.45 -16.98 -15.65
CA TRP A 124 7.78 -18.37 -15.41
C TRP A 124 7.25 -19.30 -16.53
N GLU A 125 6.14 -18.95 -17.16
CA GLU A 125 5.65 -19.67 -18.35
C GLU A 125 6.60 -19.50 -19.55
N GLU A 126 7.24 -18.34 -19.69
CA GLU A 126 8.19 -18.06 -20.78
C GLU A 126 9.59 -18.65 -20.52
N TYR A 127 10.14 -18.47 -19.32
CA TYR A 127 11.53 -18.83 -18.98
C TYR A 127 11.67 -20.12 -18.16
N GLY A 128 10.57 -20.70 -17.70
CA GLY A 128 10.61 -21.79 -16.74
C GLY A 128 11.26 -23.07 -17.28
N GLU A 129 11.19 -23.34 -18.58
CA GLU A 129 11.88 -24.48 -19.19
C GLU A 129 13.40 -24.30 -19.23
N GLN A 130 13.86 -23.11 -19.61
CA GLN A 130 15.27 -22.74 -19.68
C GLN A 130 15.89 -22.68 -18.28
N LEU A 131 15.19 -22.10 -17.31
CA LEU A 131 15.66 -22.09 -15.92
C LEU A 131 15.75 -23.52 -15.36
N ARG A 132 14.78 -24.39 -15.66
CA ARG A 132 14.82 -25.80 -15.26
C ARG A 132 15.95 -26.58 -15.94
N SER A 133 16.27 -26.31 -17.21
CA SER A 133 17.37 -26.98 -17.91
C SER A 133 18.74 -26.60 -17.33
N PHE A 134 18.88 -25.39 -16.79
CA PHE A 134 20.04 -24.98 -15.98
C PHE A 134 20.03 -25.50 -14.53
N GLY A 135 19.04 -26.34 -14.16
CA GLY A 135 18.93 -26.89 -12.80
C GLY A 135 18.48 -25.87 -11.75
N ALA A 136 17.87 -24.75 -12.15
CA ALA A 136 17.44 -23.72 -11.22
C ALA A 136 16.28 -24.25 -10.35
N THR A 137 16.56 -24.38 -9.05
CA THR A 137 15.52 -24.64 -8.04
C THR A 137 14.71 -23.37 -7.75
N PRO A 138 13.52 -23.45 -7.10
CA PRO A 138 12.74 -22.26 -6.75
C PRO A 138 13.53 -21.20 -5.98
N ARG A 139 14.53 -21.62 -5.18
CA ARG A 139 15.42 -20.70 -4.44
C ARG A 139 16.31 -19.84 -5.35
N LEU A 140 16.67 -20.36 -6.51
CA LEU A 140 17.45 -19.66 -7.54
C LEU A 140 16.54 -18.92 -8.52
N ALA A 141 15.40 -19.51 -8.88
CA ALA A 141 14.46 -18.90 -9.81
C ALA A 141 13.78 -17.65 -9.24
N VAL A 142 13.40 -17.63 -7.96
CA VAL A 142 12.74 -16.48 -7.31
C VAL A 142 13.53 -15.17 -7.44
N PRO A 143 14.80 -15.07 -6.99
CA PRO A 143 15.56 -13.82 -7.13
C PRO A 143 15.79 -13.44 -8.59
N THR A 144 15.97 -14.41 -9.49
CA THR A 144 16.10 -14.15 -10.93
C THR A 144 14.84 -13.53 -11.51
N LEU A 145 13.67 -14.09 -11.21
CA LEU A 145 12.38 -13.55 -11.67
C LEU A 145 12.07 -12.18 -11.05
N LEU A 146 12.42 -11.95 -9.79
CA LEU A 146 12.27 -10.63 -9.16
C LEU A 146 13.15 -9.58 -9.83
N TRP A 147 14.37 -9.96 -10.24
CA TRP A 147 15.29 -9.06 -10.94
C TRP A 147 14.83 -8.73 -12.35
N ASP A 148 14.37 -9.74 -13.08
CA ASP A 148 13.92 -9.62 -14.46
C ASP A 148 12.58 -8.86 -14.54
N GLY A 149 11.62 -9.26 -13.71
CA GLY A 149 10.30 -8.65 -13.61
C GLY A 149 10.27 -7.28 -12.92
N ARG A 150 11.41 -6.69 -12.53
CA ARG A 150 11.45 -5.47 -11.69
C ARG A 150 10.62 -4.31 -12.23
N PHE A 151 10.57 -4.11 -13.55
CA PHE A 151 9.79 -3.02 -14.14
C PHE A 151 8.29 -3.27 -14.03
N SER A 152 7.86 -4.51 -14.25
CA SER A 152 6.47 -4.92 -14.02
C SER A 152 6.12 -4.90 -12.53
N LEU A 153 7.03 -5.31 -11.65
CA LEU A 153 6.84 -5.26 -10.20
C LEU A 153 6.78 -3.82 -9.66
N LEU A 154 7.44 -2.84 -10.30
CA LEU A 154 7.24 -1.43 -9.96
C LEU A 154 5.77 -1.01 -10.13
N THR A 155 5.07 -1.51 -11.15
CA THR A 155 3.62 -1.22 -11.31
C THR A 155 2.80 -1.84 -10.18
N VAL A 156 3.19 -3.01 -9.68
CA VAL A 156 2.58 -3.66 -8.51
C VAL A 156 2.81 -2.84 -7.24
N LEU A 157 4.01 -2.30 -7.04
CA LEU A 157 4.32 -1.41 -5.92
C LEU A 157 3.52 -0.11 -5.98
N LEU A 158 3.36 0.49 -7.16
CA LEU A 158 2.55 1.69 -7.34
C LEU A 158 1.07 1.43 -7.07
N ALA A 159 0.55 0.27 -7.47
CA ALA A 159 -0.81 -0.14 -7.12
C ALA A 159 -0.98 -0.30 -5.60
N GLY A 160 -0.01 -0.93 -4.92
CA GLY A 160 0.02 -1.02 -3.46
C GLY A 160 0.08 0.34 -2.77
N PHE A 161 0.86 1.28 -3.30
CA PHE A 161 0.95 2.64 -2.80
C PHE A 161 -0.35 3.44 -3.00
N GLY A 162 -1.01 3.29 -4.14
CA GLY A 162 -2.34 3.85 -4.38
C GLY A 162 -3.35 3.34 -3.35
N ARG A 163 -3.32 2.03 -3.05
CA ARG A 163 -4.17 1.43 -2.02
C ARG A 163 -3.87 1.97 -0.62
N ALA A 164 -2.59 2.10 -0.27
CA ALA A 164 -2.13 2.62 1.03
C ALA A 164 -2.56 4.07 1.25
N SER A 165 -2.35 4.91 0.24
CA SER A 165 -2.63 6.36 0.30
C SER A 165 -4.13 6.66 0.39
N ALA A 166 -4.97 5.77 -0.14
CA ALA A 166 -6.42 5.88 -0.06
C ALA A 166 -7.02 5.24 1.21
N GLU A 167 -6.20 4.65 2.09
CA GLU A 167 -6.71 3.96 3.27
C GLU A 167 -7.22 4.95 4.34
N VAL A 168 -8.43 4.71 4.83
CA VAL A 168 -9.09 5.54 5.86
C VAL A 168 -9.41 4.70 7.09
N GLY A 169 -10.06 3.56 6.90
CA GLY A 169 -10.70 2.80 7.98
C GLY A 169 -9.69 2.20 8.95
N ALA A 170 -8.70 1.47 8.43
CA ALA A 170 -7.71 0.81 9.27
C ALA A 170 -6.87 1.84 10.07
N VAL A 171 -6.46 2.90 9.38
CA VAL A 171 -5.61 3.96 9.91
C VAL A 171 -6.35 4.82 10.94
N MET A 172 -7.64 5.12 10.71
CA MET A 172 -8.47 5.85 11.68
C MET A 172 -8.60 5.10 13.00
N ILE A 173 -8.87 3.79 12.95
CA ILE A 173 -9.09 2.95 14.15
C ILE A 173 -7.81 2.82 14.98
N VAL A 174 -6.68 2.58 14.32
CA VAL A 174 -5.41 2.29 15.00
C VAL A 174 -4.66 3.58 15.38
N GLY A 175 -4.75 4.61 14.53
CA GLY A 175 -4.05 5.88 14.70
C GLY A 175 -4.83 6.92 15.50
N GLY A 176 -6.17 6.91 15.47
CA GLY A 176 -7.01 7.82 16.25
C GLY A 176 -7.08 9.27 15.74
N ASN A 177 -6.41 9.60 14.63
CA ASN A 177 -6.42 10.91 13.98
C ASN A 177 -6.01 12.10 14.89
N ILE A 178 -4.99 11.88 15.72
CA ILE A 178 -4.49 12.83 16.71
C ILE A 178 -3.70 13.95 16.02
N GLU A 179 -4.02 15.18 16.37
CA GLU A 179 -3.36 16.37 15.83
C GLU A 179 -1.85 16.37 16.09
N GLY A 180 -1.08 16.68 15.05
CA GLY A 180 0.39 16.72 15.11
C GLY A 180 1.08 15.37 15.30
N HIS A 181 0.33 14.25 15.43
CA HIS A 181 0.90 12.94 15.74
C HIS A 181 0.51 11.83 14.78
N THR A 182 -0.79 11.65 14.49
CA THR A 182 -1.30 10.51 13.68
C THR A 182 -2.32 10.93 12.62
N ARG A 183 -2.45 12.24 12.38
CA ARG A 183 -3.39 12.79 11.40
C ARG A 183 -2.86 12.62 9.98
N VAL A 184 -3.57 11.83 9.17
CA VAL A 184 -3.27 11.62 7.74
C VAL A 184 -4.34 12.27 6.86
N MET A 185 -4.04 12.46 5.57
CA MET A 185 -4.89 13.17 4.63
C MET A 185 -6.32 12.63 4.64
N THR A 186 -6.50 11.32 4.50
CA THR A 186 -7.81 10.66 4.43
C THR A 186 -8.64 10.84 5.70
N THR A 187 -8.03 10.69 6.88
CA THR A 187 -8.72 10.83 8.17
C THR A 187 -9.01 12.29 8.50
N ALA A 188 -8.12 13.21 8.11
CA ALA A 188 -8.33 14.65 8.23
C ALA A 188 -9.48 15.12 7.34
N ILE A 189 -9.53 14.69 6.08
CA ILE A 189 -10.64 15.01 5.16
C ILE A 189 -11.98 14.58 5.79
N ALA A 190 -12.08 13.36 6.30
CA ALA A 190 -13.31 12.85 6.92
C ALA A 190 -13.71 13.65 8.17
N LEU A 191 -12.75 13.96 9.04
CA LEU A 191 -12.99 14.71 10.28
C LEU A 191 -13.41 16.16 10.00
N GLU A 192 -12.66 16.87 9.17
CA GLU A 192 -12.91 18.29 8.89
C GLU A 192 -14.20 18.50 8.10
N THR A 193 -14.54 17.57 7.19
CA THR A 193 -15.87 17.56 6.54
C THR A 193 -16.99 17.40 7.57
N SER A 194 -16.80 16.55 8.58
CA SER A 194 -17.80 16.31 9.63
C SER A 194 -17.95 17.48 10.61
N LYS A 195 -16.89 18.29 10.78
CA LYS A 195 -16.93 19.54 11.57
C LYS A 195 -17.51 20.73 10.80
N GLY A 196 -17.59 20.63 9.46
CA GLY A 196 -17.98 21.73 8.58
C GLY A 196 -16.84 22.68 8.20
N ASP A 197 -15.60 22.37 8.59
CA ASP A 197 -14.39 23.13 8.21
C ASP A 197 -13.87 22.65 6.85
N LEU A 198 -14.54 23.11 5.78
CA LEU A 198 -14.26 22.67 4.42
C LEU A 198 -12.92 23.13 3.81
N PRO A 199 -12.36 24.32 4.12
CA PRO A 199 -11.09 24.76 3.55
C PRO A 199 -9.95 23.75 3.69
N LEU A 200 -9.71 23.23 4.91
CA LEU A 200 -8.63 22.26 5.14
C LEU A 200 -8.93 20.91 4.46
N ALA A 201 -10.17 20.44 4.54
CA ALA A 201 -10.61 19.20 3.89
C ALA A 201 -10.41 19.26 2.36
N LEU A 202 -10.79 20.38 1.73
CA LEU A 202 -10.64 20.60 0.29
C LEU A 202 -9.17 20.72 -0.09
N ALA A 203 -8.35 21.40 0.71
CA ALA A 203 -6.91 21.51 0.46
C ALA A 203 -6.24 20.13 0.44
N LEU A 204 -6.46 19.33 1.48
CA LEU A 204 -5.93 17.97 1.58
C LEU A 204 -6.50 17.06 0.49
N GLY A 205 -7.78 17.21 0.15
CA GLY A 205 -8.44 16.47 -0.93
C GLY A 205 -7.82 16.75 -2.30
N MET A 206 -7.55 18.02 -2.62
CA MET A 206 -6.86 18.40 -3.85
C MET A 206 -5.46 17.79 -3.93
N VAL A 207 -4.68 17.90 -2.84
CA VAL A 207 -3.33 17.30 -2.78
C VAL A 207 -3.38 15.79 -2.96
N LEU A 208 -4.27 15.10 -2.25
CA LEU A 208 -4.42 13.65 -2.35
C LEU A 208 -4.81 13.22 -3.78
N MET A 209 -5.75 13.92 -4.41
CA MET A 209 -6.14 13.66 -5.80
C MET A 209 -4.98 13.86 -6.77
N THR A 210 -4.19 14.91 -6.61
CA THR A 210 -2.98 15.14 -7.43
C THR A 210 -1.98 13.99 -7.26
N ILE A 211 -1.75 13.53 -6.02
CA ILE A 211 -0.85 12.39 -5.74
C ILE A 211 -1.37 11.11 -6.41
N VAL A 212 -2.66 10.80 -6.24
CA VAL A 212 -3.27 9.57 -6.82
C VAL A 212 -3.20 9.59 -8.35
N LEU A 213 -3.48 10.74 -8.98
CA LEU A 213 -3.36 10.89 -10.43
C LEU A 213 -1.91 10.73 -10.90
N ALA A 214 -0.95 11.34 -10.19
CA ALA A 214 0.46 11.20 -10.51
C ALA A 214 0.96 9.76 -10.40
N VAL A 215 0.56 9.04 -9.35
CA VAL A 215 0.90 7.61 -9.14
C VAL A 215 0.32 6.75 -10.25
N ASN A 216 -0.96 6.95 -10.60
CA ASN A 216 -1.60 6.20 -11.69
C ASN A 216 -0.96 6.48 -13.05
N ALA A 217 -0.66 7.76 -13.34
CA ALA A 217 0.03 8.14 -14.58
C ALA A 217 1.43 7.50 -14.64
N ALA A 218 2.20 7.53 -13.55
CA ALA A 218 3.49 6.88 -13.47
C ALA A 218 3.39 5.37 -13.68
N ALA A 219 2.38 4.71 -13.08
CA ALA A 219 2.15 3.28 -13.26
C ALA A 219 1.83 2.92 -14.72
N GLN A 220 0.99 3.72 -15.37
CA GLN A 220 0.63 3.53 -16.78
C GLN A 220 1.85 3.72 -17.69
N LEU A 221 2.62 4.80 -17.51
CA LEU A 221 3.82 5.06 -18.31
C LEU A 221 4.87 3.95 -18.16
N LEU A 222 5.09 3.45 -16.93
CA LEU A 222 6.00 2.34 -16.69
C LEU A 222 5.52 1.05 -17.35
N ARG A 223 4.21 0.79 -17.33
CA ARG A 223 3.61 -0.37 -17.99
C ARG A 223 3.78 -0.31 -19.51
N ASP A 224 3.51 0.84 -20.11
CA ASP A 224 3.68 1.05 -21.56
C ASP A 224 5.14 0.88 -21.98
N LEU A 225 6.09 1.37 -21.17
CA LEU A 225 7.52 1.19 -21.40
C LEU A 225 7.98 -0.26 -21.25
N ALA A 226 7.42 -1.00 -20.29
CA ALA A 226 7.71 -2.43 -20.10
C ALA A 226 7.19 -3.25 -21.28
N GLN A 227 5.96 -2.99 -21.76
CA GLN A 227 5.37 -3.68 -22.90
C GLN A 227 6.16 -3.44 -24.20
N ARG A 228 6.62 -2.20 -24.44
CA ARG A 228 7.46 -1.86 -25.61
C ARG A 228 8.83 -2.53 -25.63
N ARG A 229 9.31 -3.06 -24.50
CA ARG A 229 10.57 -3.79 -24.42
C ARG A 229 10.41 -5.31 -24.53
N GLN A 230 9.18 -5.81 -24.37
CA GLN A 230 8.85 -7.24 -24.44
C GLN A 230 8.27 -7.67 -25.80
N GLY A 231 7.93 -6.71 -26.68
CA GLY A 231 7.58 -6.95 -28.09
C GLY A 231 8.70 -6.52 -29.03
#